data_AF-A0A4Q3V6W9-F1
#
_entry.id   AF-A0A4Q3V6W9-F1
#
_cell.length_a   1.000
_cell.length_b   1.000
_cell.length_c   1.000
_cell.angle_alpha   90.00
_cell.angle_beta   90.00
_cell.angle_gamma   90.00
#
_symmetry.space_group_name_H-M   'P 1'
#
loop_
_entity.id
_entity.type
_entity.pdbx_description
1 polymer ?
#
loop_
_entity_poly.entity_id
_entity_poly.type
_entity_poly.pdbx_seq_one_letter_code
_entity_poly.pdbx_strand_id
1 'polypeptide(L)'
;RRMDPNPTLKFGLGIMQVGFGFFMLTWGATFADGAFQVPIVFLILLNLFHTTGELFVSPVGLSAVSKLSVFKLLSTMMATWFLANAWAGYVSGIIAGMADTETIAGAALDSKAALDSSLKVFSMLGWWGLGIGAALCVASFFLKHMAHGAFDEKPEVIVDPAAERK
;
A
#
# COMPACT_ATOMS: atom_id res chain seq x y z
N ARG A 1 22.72 -15.20 -5.44
CA ARG A 1 21.72 -15.16 -6.53
C ARG A 1 20.85 -13.93 -6.31
N ARG A 2 21.00 -12.89 -7.13
CA ARG A 2 20.08 -11.75 -7.14
C ARG A 2 18.83 -12.21 -7.88
N MET A 3 17.86 -12.74 -7.12
CA MET A 3 16.50 -12.86 -7.63
C MET A 3 15.94 -11.46 -7.47
N ASP A 4 15.70 -10.76 -8.58
CA ASP A 4 14.85 -9.59 -8.56
C ASP A 4 13.41 -10.07 -8.77
N PRO A 5 12.64 -10.31 -7.70
CA PRO A 5 11.24 -10.66 -7.86
C PRO A 5 10.55 -9.55 -8.66
N ASN A 6 9.65 -9.98 -9.53
CA ASN A 6 8.83 -9.13 -10.39
C ASN A 6 8.37 -7.89 -9.59
N PRO A 7 8.57 -6.66 -10.10
CA PRO A 7 8.13 -5.43 -9.44
C PRO A 7 6.66 -5.53 -8.95
N THR A 8 5.78 -6.17 -9.73
CA THR A 8 4.38 -6.41 -9.36
C THR A 8 4.22 -7.30 -8.11
N LEU A 9 5.11 -8.27 -7.92
CA LEU A 9 5.08 -9.14 -6.73
C LEU A 9 5.52 -8.37 -5.48
N LYS A 10 6.56 -7.53 -5.58
CA LYS A 10 7.00 -6.66 -4.46
C LYS A 10 5.89 -5.68 -4.04
N PHE A 11 5.16 -5.14 -5.02
CA PHE A 11 4.01 -4.27 -4.79
C PHE A 11 2.84 -5.01 -4.11
N GLY A 12 2.50 -6.22 -4.57
CA GLY A 12 1.45 -7.05 -3.97
C GLY A 12 1.75 -7.44 -2.52
N LEU A 13 3.01 -7.79 -2.23
CA LEU A 13 3.46 -8.10 -0.87
C LEU A 13 3.34 -6.89 0.08
N GLY A 14 3.66 -5.68 -0.38
CA GLY A 14 3.46 -4.46 0.39
C GLY A 14 1.98 -4.20 0.75
N ILE A 15 1.06 -4.42 -0.20
CA ILE A 15 -0.38 -4.29 0.04
C ILE A 15 -0.90 -5.35 1.01
N MET A 16 -0.43 -6.60 0.89
CA MET A 16 -0.77 -7.65 1.86
C MET A 16 -0.26 -7.30 3.26
N GLN A 17 0.93 -6.71 3.37
CA GLN A 17 1.51 -6.28 4.64
C GLN A 17 0.70 -5.17 5.31
N VAL A 18 0.22 -4.19 4.55
CA VAL A 18 -0.69 -3.14 5.03
C VAL A 18 -2.02 -3.74 5.49
N GLY A 19 -2.62 -4.66 4.71
CA GLY A 19 -3.83 -5.38 5.12
C GLY A 19 -3.65 -6.16 6.42
N PHE A 20 -2.49 -6.77 6.63
CA PHE A 20 -2.14 -7.45 7.87
C PHE A 20 -2.01 -6.48 9.07
N GLY A 21 -1.52 -5.27 8.86
CA GLY A 21 -1.47 -4.22 9.88
C GLY A 21 -2.85 -3.89 10.47
N PHE A 22 -3.90 -3.84 9.63
CA PHE A 22 -5.27 -3.65 10.12
C PHE A 22 -5.80 -4.83 10.94
N PHE A 23 -5.41 -6.06 10.63
CA PHE A 23 -5.74 -7.23 11.46
C PHE A 23 -5.06 -7.20 12.83
N MET A 24 -3.89 -6.58 12.95
CA MET A 24 -3.27 -6.39 14.27
C MET A 24 -4.09 -5.48 15.18
N LEU A 25 -4.81 -4.49 14.63
CA LEU A 25 -5.73 -3.65 15.41
C LEU A 25 -6.96 -4.42 15.88
N THR A 26 -7.53 -5.27 15.02
CA THR A 26 -8.70 -6.07 15.39
C THR A 26 -8.34 -7.10 16.45
N TRP A 27 -7.14 -7.67 16.39
CA TRP A 27 -6.61 -8.52 17.45
C TRP A 27 -6.31 -7.71 18.72
N GLY A 28 -5.75 -6.51 18.59
CA GLY A 28 -5.44 -5.61 19.71
C GLY A 28 -6.67 -5.22 20.53
N ALA A 29 -7.84 -5.12 19.89
CA ALA A 29 -9.08 -4.85 20.59
C ALA A 29 -9.49 -5.91 21.61
N THR A 30 -8.99 -7.15 21.50
CA THR A 30 -9.23 -8.18 22.51
C THR A 30 -8.52 -7.89 23.84
N PHE A 31 -7.52 -7.00 23.83
CA PHE A 31 -6.77 -6.52 24.99
C PHE A 31 -7.24 -5.14 25.45
N ALA A 32 -8.41 -4.67 24.99
CA ALA A 32 -8.95 -3.40 25.44
C ALA A 32 -9.30 -3.44 26.94
N ASP A 33 -8.97 -2.37 27.66
CA ASP A 33 -9.28 -2.24 29.09
C ASP A 33 -10.79 -1.95 29.32
N GLY A 34 -11.25 -1.90 30.57
CA GLY A 34 -12.64 -1.59 30.94
C GLY A 34 -13.16 -0.23 30.44
N ALA A 35 -12.27 0.66 29.99
CA ALA A 35 -12.59 1.91 29.30
C ALA A 35 -12.66 1.78 27.76
N PHE A 36 -12.60 0.56 27.21
CA PHE A 36 -12.56 0.26 25.77
C PHE A 36 -11.37 0.87 25.02
N GLN A 37 -10.27 1.10 25.73
CA GLN A 37 -9.02 1.63 25.18
C GLN A 37 -8.07 0.51 24.82
N VAL A 38 -7.60 0.50 23.57
CA VAL A 38 -6.64 -0.49 23.07
C VAL A 38 -5.21 -0.08 23.45
N PRO A 39 -4.34 -1.01 23.87
CA PRO A 39 -2.94 -0.70 24.16
C PRO A 39 -2.21 -0.07 22.96
N ILE A 40 -1.42 0.98 23.24
CA ILE A 40 -0.68 1.74 22.21
C ILE A 40 0.31 0.88 21.41
N VAL A 41 0.74 -0.25 21.96
CA VAL A 41 1.64 -1.21 21.30
C VAL A 41 1.07 -1.65 19.94
N PHE A 42 -0.24 -1.81 19.81
CA PHE A 42 -0.89 -2.19 18.55
C PHE A 42 -0.87 -1.06 17.51
N LEU A 43 -0.90 0.20 17.93
CA LEU A 43 -0.70 1.34 17.04
C LEU A 43 0.75 1.44 16.55
N ILE A 44 1.72 1.14 17.43
CA ILE A 44 3.14 1.08 17.04
C ILE A 44 3.34 -0.02 16.00
N LEU A 45 2.77 -1.22 16.23
CA LEU A 45 2.83 -2.33 15.29
C LEU A 45 2.14 -1.98 13.97
N LEU A 46 0.92 -1.44 14.00
CA LEU A 46 0.22 -0.95 12.80
C LEU A 46 1.15 -0.06 11.97
N ASN A 47 1.73 0.97 12.60
CA ASN A 47 2.55 1.96 11.90
C ASN A 47 3.82 1.31 11.35
N LEU A 48 4.46 0.40 12.11
CA LEU A 48 5.60 -0.38 11.64
C LEU A 48 5.26 -1.18 10.37
N PHE A 49 4.12 -1.87 10.36
CA PHE A 49 3.66 -2.66 9.20
C PHE A 49 3.29 -1.75 8.01
N HIS A 50 2.61 -0.63 8.26
CA HIS A 50 2.23 0.32 7.22
C HIS A 50 3.43 1.01 6.59
N THR A 51 4.34 1.59 7.38
CA THR A 51 5.53 2.26 6.86
C THR A 51 6.42 1.28 6.10
N THR A 52 6.59 0.06 6.62
CA THR A 52 7.37 -0.97 5.91
C THR A 52 6.69 -1.37 4.60
N GLY A 53 5.36 -1.48 4.57
CA GLY A 53 4.59 -1.70 3.33
C GLY A 53 4.74 -0.57 2.32
N GLU A 54 4.69 0.68 2.78
CA GLU A 54 4.88 1.88 1.95
C GLU A 54 6.28 1.93 1.32
N LEU A 55 7.31 1.51 2.06
CA LEU A 55 8.68 1.41 1.54
C LEU A 55 8.81 0.43 0.36
N PHE A 56 7.96 -0.60 0.27
CA PHE A 56 7.92 -1.51 -0.87
C PHE A 56 7.12 -0.96 -2.06
N VAL A 57 6.13 -0.12 -1.79
CA VAL A 57 5.17 0.38 -2.78
C VAL A 57 5.68 1.63 -3.49
N SER A 58 6.25 2.59 -2.74
CA SER A 58 6.68 3.90 -3.25
C SER A 58 7.74 3.84 -4.37
N PRO A 59 8.89 3.14 -4.21
CA PRO A 59 9.91 3.09 -5.26
C PRO A 59 9.47 2.29 -6.49
N VAL A 60 8.61 1.29 -6.30
CA VAL A 60 8.09 0.45 -7.39
C VAL A 60 7.07 1.20 -8.24
N GLY A 61 6.14 1.91 -7.60
CA GLY A 61 5.10 2.67 -8.29
C GLY A 61 5.69 3.77 -9.18
N LEU A 62 6.59 4.59 -8.63
CA LEU A 62 7.19 5.70 -9.38
C LEU A 62 8.11 5.22 -10.51
N SER A 63 8.86 4.14 -10.29
CA SER A 63 9.72 3.55 -11.32
C SER A 63 8.92 2.94 -12.47
N ALA A 64 7.76 2.33 -12.20
CA ALA A 64 6.91 1.76 -13.24
C ALA A 64 6.30 2.84 -14.14
N VAL A 65 5.82 3.94 -13.56
CA VAL A 65 5.25 5.06 -14.33
C VAL A 65 6.32 5.67 -15.24
N SER A 66 7.54 5.90 -14.76
CA SER A 66 8.60 6.47 -15.59
C SER A 66 9.11 5.50 -16.67
N LYS A 67 9.31 4.21 -16.35
CA LYS A 67 9.82 3.20 -17.29
C LYS A 67 8.85 2.86 -18.43
N LEU A 68 7.54 2.88 -18.17
CA LEU A 68 6.51 2.54 -19.17
C LEU A 68 5.97 3.77 -19.93
N SER A 69 6.34 4.98 -19.51
CA SER A 69 5.92 6.21 -20.18
C SER A 69 6.71 6.46 -21.47
N VAL A 70 6.00 6.85 -22.53
CA VAL A 70 6.63 7.46 -23.70
C VAL A 70 7.17 8.83 -23.29
N PHE A 71 8.42 9.15 -23.66
CA PHE A 71 9.11 10.38 -23.24
C PHE A 71 8.29 11.67 -23.44
N LYS A 72 7.47 11.72 -24.51
CA LYS A 72 6.58 12.85 -24.84
C LYS A 72 5.37 13.01 -23.92
N LEU A 73 4.95 11.94 -23.23
CA LEU A 73 3.76 11.89 -22.37
C LEU A 73 4.11 11.76 -20.89
N LEU A 74 5.38 11.90 -20.53
CA LEU A 74 5.85 11.68 -19.16
C LEU A 74 5.15 12.60 -18.14
N SER A 75 4.93 13.89 -18.48
CA SER A 75 4.21 14.81 -17.58
C SER A 75 2.73 14.43 -17.45
N THR A 76 2.10 13.94 -18.52
CA THR A 76 0.71 13.46 -18.50
C THR A 76 0.58 12.21 -17.64
N MET A 77 1.49 11.24 -17.77
CA MET A 77 1.49 10.02 -16.97
C MET A 77 1.75 10.31 -15.48
N MET A 78 2.62 11.28 -15.17
CA MET A 78 2.80 11.75 -13.80
C MET A 78 1.59 12.51 -13.26
N ALA A 79 0.93 13.33 -14.08
CA ALA A 79 -0.33 13.98 -13.69
C ALA A 79 -1.42 12.94 -13.39
N THR A 80 -1.53 11.87 -14.19
CA THR A 80 -2.45 10.76 -13.93
C THR A 80 -2.10 10.02 -12.64
N TRP A 81 -0.82 9.78 -12.36
CA TRP A 81 -0.38 9.19 -11.09
C TRP A 81 -0.81 10.01 -9.88
N PHE A 82 -0.55 11.32 -9.88
CA PHE A 82 -0.99 12.20 -8.79
C PHE A 82 -2.51 12.32 -8.69
N LEU A 83 -3.22 12.36 -9.83
CA LEU A 83 -4.68 12.38 -9.85
C LEU A 83 -5.27 11.10 -9.23
N ALA A 84 -4.68 9.94 -9.53
CA ALA A 84 -5.08 8.68 -8.92
C ALA A 84 -4.85 8.69 -7.39
N ASN A 85 -3.74 9.26 -6.91
CA ASN A 85 -3.49 9.43 -5.47
C ASN A 85 -4.49 10.40 -4.81
N ALA A 86 -4.84 11.50 -5.48
CA ALA A 86 -5.85 12.43 -4.99
C ALA A 86 -7.23 11.76 -4.85
N TRP A 87 -7.62 10.96 -5.86
CA TRP A 87 -8.85 10.17 -5.80
C TRP A 87 -8.81 9.11 -4.68
N ALA A 88 -7.67 8.43 -4.50
CA ALA A 88 -7.49 7.48 -3.40
C ALA A 88 -7.64 8.16 -2.02
N GLY A 89 -7.12 9.38 -1.85
CA GLY A 89 -7.31 10.19 -0.65
C GLY A 89 -8.78 10.56 -0.40
N TYR A 90 -9.52 10.91 -1.45
CA TYR A 90 -10.97 11.18 -1.35
C TYR A 90 -11.75 9.94 -0.88
N VAL A 91 -11.48 8.78 -1.48
CA VAL A 91 -12.10 7.50 -1.08
C VAL A 91 -11.70 7.14 0.36
N SER A 92 -10.45 7.35 0.75
CA SER A 92 -9.99 7.16 2.13
C SER A 92 -10.76 8.04 3.12
N GLY A 93 -11.08 9.28 2.74
CA GLY A 93 -11.90 10.19 3.55
C GLY A 93 -13.32 9.67 3.77
N ILE A 94 -13.94 9.12 2.71
CA ILE A 94 -15.28 8.48 2.82
C ILE A 94 -15.22 7.29 3.78
N ILE A 95 -14.20 6.44 3.66
CA ILE A 95 -14.03 5.26 4.53
C ILE A 95 -13.77 5.70 5.98
N ALA A 96 -12.97 6.74 6.21
CA ALA A 96 -12.73 7.29 7.55
C ALA A 96 -14.03 7.83 8.17
N GLY A 97 -14.89 8.48 7.37
CA GLY A 97 -16.21 8.92 7.83
C GLY A 97 -17.15 7.77 8.22
N MET A 98 -16.96 6.56 7.69
CA MET A 98 -17.73 5.38 8.13
C MET A 98 -17.33 4.87 9.52
N ALA A 99 -16.11 5.21 9.97
CA ALA A 99 -15.64 4.88 11.32
C ALA A 99 -16.07 5.94 12.35
N ASP A 100 -16.63 7.06 11.90
CA ASP A 100 -17.02 8.17 12.77
C ASP A 100 -18.24 7.79 13.62
N THR A 101 -18.26 8.28 14.86
CA THR A 101 -19.35 8.06 15.82
C THR A 101 -19.70 9.38 16.50
N GLU A 102 -20.97 9.58 16.85
CA GLU A 102 -21.39 10.82 17.51
C GLU A 102 -20.62 11.03 18.82
N THR A 103 -19.77 12.04 18.84
CA THR A 103 -19.03 12.47 20.02
C THR A 103 -19.57 13.81 20.49
N ILE A 104 -19.76 13.97 21.79
CA ILE A 104 -20.06 15.27 22.40
C ILE A 104 -18.85 15.68 23.22
N ALA A 105 -18.27 16.84 22.88
CA ALA A 105 -17.08 17.38 23.54
C ALA A 105 -15.83 16.45 23.50
N GLY A 106 -15.68 15.66 22.44
CA GLY A 106 -14.50 14.79 22.23
C GLY A 106 -14.51 13.49 23.04
N ALA A 107 -15.58 13.20 23.78
CA ALA A 107 -15.83 11.90 24.38
C ALA A 107 -16.93 11.17 23.57
N ALA A 108 -16.68 9.90 23.25
CA ALA A 108 -17.71 9.04 22.68
C ALA A 108 -18.85 8.90 23.70
N LEU A 109 -20.09 9.13 23.26
CA LEU A 109 -21.28 8.93 24.08
C LEU A 109 -21.41 7.48 24.56
N ASP A 110 -20.86 6.55 23.77
CA ASP A 110 -20.67 5.15 24.11
C ASP A 110 -19.29 4.69 23.59
N SER A 111 -18.33 4.52 24.50
CA SER A 111 -16.95 4.11 24.17
C SER A 111 -16.89 2.71 23.56
N LYS A 112 -17.88 1.86 23.83
CA LYS A 112 -17.99 0.54 23.22
C LYS A 112 -18.46 0.63 21.77
N ALA A 113 -19.49 1.43 21.51
CA ALA A 113 -19.99 1.63 20.14
C ALA A 113 -18.95 2.28 19.22
N ALA A 114 -18.14 3.21 19.75
CA ALA A 114 -17.03 3.82 19.02
C ALA A 114 -15.94 2.82 18.63
N LEU A 115 -15.57 1.92 19.54
CA LEU A 115 -14.62 0.85 19.27
C LEU A 115 -15.18 -0.13 18.24
N ASP A 116 -16.43 -0.58 18.38
CA ASP A 116 -17.07 -1.53 17.47
C ASP A 116 -17.20 -0.96 16.04
N SER A 117 -17.54 0.32 15.89
CA SER A 117 -17.59 1.00 14.59
C SER A 117 -16.21 1.04 13.92
N SER A 118 -15.19 1.44 14.68
CA SER A 118 -13.80 1.48 14.21
C SER A 118 -13.29 0.09 13.80
N LEU A 119 -13.59 -0.95 14.60
CA LEU A 119 -13.20 -2.33 14.31
C LEU A 119 -13.87 -2.89 13.07
N LYS A 120 -15.12 -2.49 12.78
CA LYS A 120 -15.81 -2.88 11.56
C LYS A 120 -15.10 -2.33 10.33
N VAL A 121 -14.70 -1.06 10.36
CA VAL A 121 -13.97 -0.42 9.26
C VAL A 121 -12.56 -1.02 9.13
N PHE A 122 -11.84 -1.22 10.23
CA PHE A 122 -10.51 -1.85 10.20
C PHE A 122 -10.57 -3.29 9.69
N SER A 123 -11.56 -4.09 10.10
CA SER A 123 -11.75 -5.45 9.59
C SER A 123 -12.06 -5.43 8.09
N MET A 124 -12.92 -4.52 7.64
CA MET A 124 -13.20 -4.34 6.22
C MET A 124 -11.92 -4.01 5.44
N LEU A 125 -11.14 -3.04 5.91
CA LEU A 125 -9.87 -2.66 5.29
C LEU A 125 -8.85 -3.81 5.27
N GLY A 126 -8.78 -4.61 6.34
CA GLY A 126 -7.92 -5.79 6.42
C GLY A 126 -8.27 -6.84 5.35
N TRP A 127 -9.55 -7.20 5.23
CA TRP A 127 -10.00 -8.16 4.21
C TRP A 127 -9.81 -7.65 2.77
N TRP A 128 -10.11 -6.38 2.52
CA TRP A 128 -9.89 -5.77 1.20
C TRP A 128 -8.40 -5.69 0.86
N GLY A 129 -7.56 -5.27 1.80
CA GLY A 129 -6.11 -5.22 1.62
C GLY A 129 -5.50 -6.59 1.36
N LEU A 130 -5.90 -7.61 2.14
CA LEU A 130 -5.44 -8.98 1.94
C LEU A 130 -5.94 -9.55 0.60
N GLY A 131 -7.20 -9.31 0.26
CA GLY A 131 -7.82 -9.78 -0.98
C GLY A 131 -7.19 -9.18 -2.23
N ILE A 132 -7.01 -7.86 -2.26
CA ILE A 132 -6.35 -7.15 -3.37
C ILE A 132 -4.87 -7.54 -3.46
N GLY A 133 -4.17 -7.60 -2.33
CA GLY A 133 -2.77 -8.02 -2.28
C GLY A 133 -2.57 -9.45 -2.79
N ALA A 134 -3.43 -10.39 -2.39
CA ALA A 134 -3.42 -11.76 -2.89
C ALA A 134 -3.75 -11.83 -4.38
N ALA A 135 -4.77 -11.08 -4.83
CA ALA A 135 -5.12 -10.99 -6.25
C ALA A 135 -3.96 -10.46 -7.09
N LEU A 136 -3.21 -9.46 -6.61
CA LEU A 136 -2.02 -8.92 -7.26
C LEU A 136 -0.87 -9.94 -7.29
N CYS A 137 -0.67 -10.71 -6.22
CA CYS A 137 0.30 -11.80 -6.20
C CYS A 137 -0.05 -12.89 -7.24
N VAL A 138 -1.33 -13.27 -7.34
CA VAL A 138 -1.81 -14.22 -8.36
C VAL A 138 -1.67 -13.64 -9.77
N ALA A 139 -2.05 -12.38 -9.96
CA ALA A 139 -1.88 -11.68 -11.23
C ALA A 139 -0.41 -11.58 -11.63
N SER A 140 0.51 -11.41 -10.67
CA SER A 140 1.95 -11.37 -10.94
C SER A 140 2.48 -12.69 -11.49
N PHE A 141 1.88 -13.82 -11.10
CA PHE A 141 2.22 -15.14 -11.64
C PHE A 141 1.80 -15.26 -13.11
N PHE A 142 0.59 -14.79 -13.44
CA PHE A 142 0.11 -14.74 -14.84
C PHE A 142 0.87 -13.73 -15.70
N LEU A 143 1.18 -12.55 -15.16
CA LEU A 143 1.95 -11.51 -15.87
C LEU A 143 3.39 -11.94 -16.12
N LYS A 144 4.02 -12.67 -15.20
CA LYS A 144 5.34 -13.28 -15.43
C LYS A 144 5.31 -14.28 -16.60
N HIS A 145 4.19 -14.95 -16.82
CA HIS A 145 4.01 -15.88 -17.92
C HIS A 145 3.81 -15.16 -19.28
N MET A 146 3.26 -13.94 -19.27
CA MET A 146 3.01 -13.15 -20.49
C MET A 146 4.13 -12.15 -20.83
N ALA A 147 4.88 -11.68 -19.84
CA ALA A 147 5.97 -10.72 -20.02
C ALA A 147 7.23 -11.43 -20.53
N HIS A 148 7.30 -11.63 -21.86
CA HIS A 148 8.49 -12.08 -22.58
C HIS A 148 9.66 -11.08 -22.45
N GLY A 149 10.33 -11.01 -21.30
CA GLY A 149 11.57 -10.25 -21.12
C GLY A 149 11.46 -8.73 -21.07
N ALA A 150 10.25 -8.15 -21.04
CA ALA A 150 10.04 -6.69 -20.97
C ALA A 150 10.59 -6.03 -19.68
N PHE A 151 10.96 -6.83 -18.68
CA PHE A 151 11.53 -6.39 -17.41
C PHE A 151 13.02 -6.77 -17.23
N ASP A 152 13.67 -7.38 -18.23
CA ASP A 152 15.10 -7.68 -18.15
C ASP A 152 15.91 -6.38 -18.30
N GLU A 153 16.64 -6.01 -17.26
CA GLU A 153 17.67 -4.97 -17.32
C GLU A 153 18.74 -5.42 -18.33
N LYS A 154 18.70 -4.87 -19.55
CA LYS A 154 19.91 -4.86 -20.38
C LYS A 154 20.92 -3.96 -19.67
N PRO A 155 22.14 -4.45 -19.39
CA PRO A 155 23.17 -3.62 -18.80
C PRO A 155 23.37 -2.40 -19.71
N GLU A 156 23.20 -1.22 -19.13
CA GLU A 156 23.46 0.05 -19.79
C GLU A 156 24.91 0.01 -20.26
N VAL A 157 25.11 -0.16 -21.57
CA VAL A 157 26.43 0.03 -22.17
C VAL A 157 26.70 1.51 -22.03
N ILE A 158 27.40 1.88 -20.97
CA ILE A 158 28.02 3.19 -20.83
C ILE A 158 29.02 3.27 -21.98
N VAL A 159 28.57 3.81 -23.11
CA VAL A 159 29.46 4.18 -24.21
C VAL A 159 30.28 5.33 -23.68
N ASP A 160 31.49 5.03 -23.22
CA ASP A 160 32.45 6.04 -22.80
C ASP A 160 32.76 6.94 -24.01
N PRO A 161 32.38 8.23 -24.00
CA PRO A 161 32.68 9.14 -25.11
C PRO A 161 34.19 9.35 -25.32
N ALA A 162 35.05 8.86 -24.42
CA ALA A 162 36.50 8.85 -24.59
C ALA A 162 37.01 7.70 -25.50
N ALA A 163 36.20 6.69 -25.81
CA ALA A 163 36.60 5.54 -26.63
C ALA A 163 36.62 5.84 -28.15
N GLU A 164 35.96 6.92 -28.60
CA GLU A 164 35.92 7.33 -30.02
C GLU A 164 37.08 8.26 -30.45
N ARG A 165 38.00 8.61 -29.53
CA ARG A 165 39.18 9.45 -29.85
C ARG A 165 40.50 8.67 -29.91
N LYS A 166 40.50 7.46 -30.48
CA LYS A 166 41.73 6.75 -30.84
C LYS A 166 41.69 6.25 -32.27
#